data_AF-A0A2L2T2M2-F1
#
_entry.id   AF-A0A2L2T2M2-F1
#
_cell.length_a   1.000
_cell.length_b   1.000
_cell.length_c   1.000
_cell.angle_alpha   90.00
_cell.angle_beta   90.00
_cell.angle_gamma   90.00
#
_symmetry.space_group_name_H-M   'P 1'
#
loop_
_entity.id
_entity.type
_entity.pdbx_description
1 polymer ?
#
loop_
_entity_poly.entity_id
_entity_poly.type
_entity_poly.pdbx_seq_one_letter_code
_entity_poly.pdbx_strand_id
1 'polypeptide(L)'
;MLLLAILIFTVFSGLCGATSNVVDLIILRAFQGIGASGIYSMILAIAPVLVHIDKYAKYMGIVSTVFVTASVLGPILGGVISQHSTWRWVFLLNVPGGALAFILVAIFLPASEQSSGSSLIPIIRSKLSRSNWVRIDYLGIFLLLSASVLLVFALEEGGTRYPWDSAVVISILVIAIVFFVGFGFWEVHVEHSSSKQEPVFPPSICDDRICSAMLLTTCFVGFPFVSMVVNIPQRAQAVYGMSPSQAGISLLPMMLSSPAATVLSGYLTGNAKIPPVYPIIVAAALQVLGVGLMCSLPTASTKMPNAQYGYEVLMGIGFGLGLTTVLTFARILEILTSSSRDDGRLDTDQSPGWHSIASYMLWLLQDWLRHYVYGRKDREKRNRDGTDDQGSLRVSQQIAGKPEWLSYHEIVH
;
A
#
# COMPACT_ATOMS: atom_id res chain seq x y z
N MET A 1 -9.31 16.28 7.74
CA MET A 1 -8.85 14.99 8.29
C MET A 1 -7.34 14.82 8.11
N LEU A 2 -6.78 14.95 6.91
CA LEU A 2 -5.32 14.90 6.71
C LEU A 2 -4.53 15.86 7.62
N LEU A 3 -4.91 17.15 7.68
CA LEU A 3 -4.26 18.12 8.58
C LEU A 3 -4.34 17.72 10.06
N LEU A 4 -5.46 17.13 10.49
CA LEU A 4 -5.63 16.65 11.87
C LEU A 4 -4.68 15.47 12.15
N ALA A 5 -4.56 14.53 11.19
CA ALA A 5 -3.64 13.40 11.32
C ALA A 5 -2.17 13.86 11.41
N ILE A 6 -1.77 14.84 10.57
CA ILE A 6 -0.43 15.47 10.64
C ILE A 6 -0.22 16.15 12.00
N LEU A 7 -1.22 16.90 12.49
CA LEU A 7 -1.14 17.58 13.78
C LEU A 7 -0.96 16.59 14.93
N ILE A 8 -1.79 15.54 14.98
CA ILE A 8 -1.70 14.47 15.99
C ILE A 8 -0.30 13.83 15.94
N PHE A 9 0.15 13.39 14.76
CA PHE A 9 1.47 12.79 14.61
C PHE A 9 2.61 13.72 15.10
N THR A 10 2.56 15.00 14.72
CA THR A 10 3.61 15.98 15.02
C THR A 10 3.67 16.31 16.52
N VAL A 11 2.50 16.57 17.14
CA VAL A 11 2.40 16.90 18.58
C VAL A 11 2.86 15.71 19.42
N PHE A 12 2.33 14.51 19.15
CA PHE A 12 2.71 13.33 19.91
C PHE A 12 4.17 12.92 19.68
N SER A 13 4.74 13.15 18.48
CA SER A 13 6.18 12.97 18.27
C SER A 13 7.02 13.91 19.14
N GLY A 14 6.63 15.18 19.26
CA GLY A 14 7.31 16.12 20.16
C GLY A 14 7.25 15.68 21.63
N LEU A 15 6.08 15.21 22.06
CA LEU A 15 5.89 14.68 23.42
C LEU A 15 6.71 13.40 23.68
N CYS A 16 6.81 12.49 22.71
CA CYS A 16 7.68 11.31 22.80
C CYS A 16 9.16 11.70 23.03
N GLY A 17 9.63 12.78 22.38
CA GLY A 17 10.98 13.30 22.57
C GLY A 17 11.20 13.94 23.95
N ALA A 18 10.17 14.53 24.54
CA ALA A 18 10.24 15.20 25.83
C ALA A 18 10.08 14.25 27.04
N THR A 19 9.54 13.04 26.83
CA THR A 19 9.22 12.14 27.94
C THR A 19 10.47 11.54 28.59
N SER A 20 10.32 11.16 29.86
CA SER A 20 11.37 10.52 30.67
C SER A 20 10.96 9.15 31.22
N ASN A 21 9.69 8.77 31.08
CA ASN A 21 9.17 7.48 31.52
C ASN A 21 8.85 6.59 30.30
N VAL A 22 9.21 5.31 30.38
CA VAL A 22 8.95 4.31 29.33
C VAL A 22 7.45 4.09 29.13
N VAL A 23 6.66 4.10 30.22
CA VAL A 23 5.20 3.91 30.13
C VAL A 23 4.56 5.07 29.36
N ASP A 24 4.95 6.31 29.69
CA ASP A 24 4.47 7.49 28.97
C ASP A 24 4.91 7.45 27.50
N LEU A 25 6.14 7.00 27.22
CA LEU A 25 6.63 6.83 25.84
C LEU A 25 5.76 5.86 25.04
N ILE A 26 5.34 4.74 25.64
CA ILE A 26 4.47 3.74 24.99
C ILE A 26 3.10 4.35 24.70
N ILE A 27 2.49 5.05 25.65
CA ILE A 27 1.18 5.68 25.48
C ILE A 27 1.24 6.75 24.39
N LEU A 28 2.24 7.62 24.41
CA LEU A 28 2.43 8.67 23.41
C LEU A 28 2.71 8.06 22.02
N ARG A 29 3.45 6.96 21.95
CA ARG A 29 3.67 6.18 20.71
C ARG A 29 2.38 5.62 20.13
N ALA A 30 1.46 5.15 20.98
CA ALA A 30 0.15 4.68 20.52
C ALA A 30 -0.63 5.82 19.83
N PHE A 31 -0.69 6.99 20.46
CA PHE A 31 -1.33 8.17 19.85
C PHE A 31 -0.61 8.68 18.60
N GLN A 32 0.72 8.67 18.61
CA GLN A 32 1.52 8.99 17.43
C GLN A 32 1.22 8.03 16.27
N GLY A 33 1.06 6.73 16.55
CA GLY A 33 0.70 5.70 15.58
C GLY A 33 -0.65 5.95 14.91
N ILE A 34 -1.65 6.42 15.66
CA ILE A 34 -2.97 6.83 15.12
C ILE A 34 -2.81 7.98 14.11
N GLY A 35 -1.95 8.96 14.41
CA GLY A 35 -1.63 10.03 13.47
C GLY A 35 -0.94 9.50 12.21
N ALA A 36 0.04 8.61 12.37
CA ALA A 36 0.80 8.03 11.25
C ALA A 36 -0.07 7.20 10.30
N SER A 37 -0.93 6.33 10.82
CA SER A 37 -1.85 5.53 10.01
C SER A 37 -2.86 6.41 9.29
N GLY A 38 -3.38 7.44 9.96
CA GLY A 38 -4.27 8.43 9.36
C GLY A 38 -3.62 9.18 8.20
N ILE A 39 -2.36 9.59 8.32
CA ILE A 39 -1.60 10.23 7.23
C ILE A 39 -1.49 9.26 6.05
N TYR A 40 -1.06 8.02 6.31
CA TYR A 40 -0.85 7.01 5.28
C TYR A 40 -2.14 6.70 4.49
N SER A 41 -3.24 6.40 5.19
CA SER A 41 -4.53 6.10 4.56
C SER A 41 -5.11 7.29 3.79
N MET A 42 -5.00 8.52 4.33
CA MET A 42 -5.53 9.71 3.66
C MET A 42 -4.75 10.05 2.39
N ILE A 43 -3.43 9.85 2.36
CA ILE A 43 -2.63 10.07 1.14
C ILE A 43 -3.10 9.14 0.01
N LEU A 44 -3.33 7.87 0.31
CA LEU A 44 -3.83 6.90 -0.67
C LEU A 44 -5.25 7.22 -1.17
N ALA A 45 -6.09 7.81 -0.31
CA ALA A 45 -7.45 8.22 -0.67
C ALA A 45 -7.49 9.53 -1.49
N ILE A 46 -6.60 10.47 -1.19
CA ILE A 46 -6.57 11.81 -1.79
C ILE A 46 -5.86 11.81 -3.16
N ALA A 47 -4.82 10.98 -3.33
CA ALA A 47 -4.00 10.95 -4.54
C ALA A 47 -4.80 10.75 -5.86
N PRO A 48 -5.78 9.83 -5.96
CA PRO A 48 -6.55 9.62 -7.20
C PRO A 48 -7.50 10.77 -7.53
N VAL A 49 -7.97 11.51 -6.53
CA VAL A 49 -8.93 12.61 -6.71
C VAL A 49 -8.23 13.88 -7.19
N LEU A 50 -6.97 14.12 -6.75
CA LEU A 50 -6.21 15.31 -7.13
C LEU A 50 -5.45 15.20 -8.45
N VAL A 51 -5.12 13.99 -8.88
CA VAL A 51 -4.22 13.79 -10.03
C VAL A 51 -4.97 13.11 -11.16
N HIS A 52 -5.13 13.82 -12.28
CA HIS A 52 -5.63 13.24 -13.53
C HIS A 52 -4.84 11.98 -13.93
N ILE A 53 -5.55 10.99 -14.46
CA ILE A 53 -5.01 9.65 -14.76
C ILE A 53 -3.74 9.69 -15.62
N ASP A 54 -3.66 10.61 -16.58
CA ASP A 54 -2.51 10.79 -17.48
C ASP A 54 -1.23 11.22 -16.75
N LYS A 55 -1.37 11.93 -15.63
CA LYS A 55 -0.25 12.43 -14.80
C LYS A 55 -0.01 11.56 -13.57
N TYR A 56 -0.89 10.58 -13.32
CA TYR A 56 -0.86 9.74 -12.13
C TYR A 56 0.45 8.94 -12.01
N ALA A 57 0.93 8.37 -13.11
CA ALA A 57 2.20 7.65 -13.14
C ALA A 57 3.40 8.54 -12.76
N LYS A 58 3.43 9.80 -13.25
CA LYS A 58 4.49 10.76 -12.91
C LYS A 58 4.43 11.16 -11.43
N TYR A 59 3.24 11.38 -10.88
CA TYR A 59 3.05 11.70 -9.47
C TYR A 59 3.46 10.54 -8.56
N MET A 60 3.02 9.32 -8.86
CA MET A 60 3.41 8.13 -8.12
C MET A 60 4.92 7.88 -8.19
N GLY A 61 5.58 8.23 -9.30
CA GLY A 61 7.04 8.21 -9.41
C GLY A 61 7.74 9.18 -8.44
N ILE A 62 7.21 10.39 -8.25
CA ILE A 62 7.72 11.35 -7.26
C ILE A 62 7.50 10.82 -5.84
N VAL A 63 6.29 10.36 -5.53
CA VAL A 63 5.97 9.78 -4.21
C VAL A 63 6.88 8.59 -3.90
N SER A 64 7.10 7.71 -4.87
CA SER A 64 8.01 6.57 -4.74
C SER A 64 9.45 7.03 -4.48
N THR A 65 9.91 8.08 -5.16
CA THR A 65 11.26 8.65 -4.96
C THR A 65 11.44 9.16 -3.54
N VAL A 66 10.46 9.90 -3.01
CA VAL A 66 10.46 10.36 -1.62
C VAL A 66 10.48 9.17 -0.66
N PHE A 67 9.69 8.13 -0.94
CA PHE A 67 9.67 6.91 -0.14
C PHE A 67 11.03 6.19 -0.12
N VAL A 68 11.71 6.08 -1.27
CA VAL A 68 13.08 5.51 -1.37
C VAL A 68 14.04 6.32 -0.50
N THR A 69 14.06 7.64 -0.69
CA THR A 69 14.98 8.53 0.01
C THR A 69 14.73 8.49 1.52
N ALA A 70 13.46 8.49 1.94
CA ALA A 70 13.09 8.38 3.36
C ALA A 70 13.50 7.02 3.95
N SER A 71 13.26 5.92 3.22
CA SER A 71 13.59 4.56 3.68
C SER A 71 15.11 4.34 3.84
N VAL A 72 15.92 5.00 3.01
CA VAL A 72 17.39 4.97 3.08
C VAL A 72 17.91 5.88 4.18
N LEU A 73 17.40 7.11 4.27
CA LEU A 73 17.84 8.09 5.26
C LEU A 73 17.43 7.69 6.68
N GLY A 74 16.29 7.01 6.86
CA GLY A 74 15.77 6.62 8.17
C GLY A 74 16.78 5.84 9.03
N PRO A 75 17.26 4.67 8.58
CA PRO A 75 18.24 3.86 9.32
C PRO A 75 19.60 4.56 9.49
N ILE A 76 20.06 5.33 8.49
CA ILE A 76 21.33 6.06 8.57
C ILE A 76 21.26 7.14 9.63
N LEU A 77 20.27 8.04 9.53
CA LEU A 77 20.09 9.13 10.48
C LEU A 77 19.75 8.58 11.87
N GLY A 78 18.88 7.57 11.96
CA GLY A 78 18.56 6.91 13.22
C GLY A 78 19.78 6.29 13.89
N GLY A 79 20.63 5.60 13.13
CA GLY A 79 21.88 5.02 13.62
C GLY A 79 22.90 6.06 14.08
N VAL A 80 23.11 7.12 13.30
CA VAL A 80 24.04 8.22 13.64
C VAL A 80 23.55 9.00 14.87
N ILE A 81 22.26 9.32 14.93
CA ILE A 81 21.66 10.04 16.07
C ILE A 81 21.75 9.19 17.33
N SER A 82 21.45 7.90 17.24
CA SER A 82 21.54 6.98 18.38
C SER A 82 22.98 6.85 18.90
N GLN A 83 23.98 6.89 18.00
CA GLN A 83 25.39 6.75 18.37
C GLN A 83 26.02 8.03 18.95
N HIS A 84 25.70 9.21 18.38
CA HIS A 84 26.38 10.46 18.73
C HIS A 84 25.54 11.44 19.55
N SER A 85 24.23 11.18 19.68
CA SER A 85 23.29 12.05 20.38
C SER A 85 22.34 11.21 21.24
N THR A 86 21.25 11.81 21.71
CA THR A 86 20.20 11.11 22.43
C THR A 86 19.13 10.58 21.46
N TRP A 87 18.59 9.40 21.77
CA TRP A 87 17.48 8.77 21.03
C TRP A 87 16.25 9.68 20.86
N ARG A 88 16.08 10.68 21.74
CA ARG A 88 15.02 11.68 21.71
C ARG A 88 14.96 12.45 20.40
N TRP A 89 16.12 12.69 19.77
CA TRP A 89 16.19 13.41 18.50
C TRP A 89 15.53 12.68 17.33
N VAL A 90 15.41 11.35 17.40
CA VAL A 90 14.66 10.56 16.40
C VAL A 90 13.18 10.99 16.37
N PHE A 91 12.64 11.41 17.50
CA PHE A 91 11.28 11.92 17.62
C PHE A 91 11.17 13.41 17.32
N LEU A 92 12.14 14.20 17.80
CA LEU A 92 12.14 15.65 17.62
C LEU A 92 12.34 16.03 16.15
N LEU A 93 13.04 15.25 15.34
CA LEU A 93 13.21 15.49 13.90
C LEU A 93 11.89 15.46 13.12
N ASN A 94 10.91 14.70 13.58
CA ASN A 94 9.59 14.67 12.95
C ASN A 94 8.81 15.96 13.19
N VAL A 95 9.12 16.73 14.23
CA VAL A 95 8.40 17.96 14.58
C VAL A 95 8.56 19.05 13.50
N PRO A 96 9.78 19.47 13.08
CA PRO A 96 9.93 20.45 12.02
C PRO A 96 9.43 19.92 10.68
N GLY A 97 9.64 18.63 10.37
CA GLY A 97 9.12 18.01 9.15
C GLY A 97 7.60 17.99 9.10
N GLY A 98 6.95 17.62 10.20
CA GLY A 98 5.50 17.61 10.35
C GLY A 98 4.88 19.01 10.33
N ALA A 99 5.53 19.99 10.96
CA ALA A 99 5.11 21.39 10.91
C ALA A 99 5.20 21.95 9.49
N LEU A 100 6.31 21.70 8.78
CA LEU A 100 6.46 22.10 7.39
C LEU A 100 5.41 21.43 6.50
N ALA A 101 5.20 20.12 6.65
CA ALA A 101 4.17 19.39 5.90
C ALA A 101 2.76 19.94 6.19
N PHE A 102 2.46 20.27 7.46
CA PHE A 102 1.20 20.90 7.84
C PHE A 102 1.00 22.24 7.13
N ILE A 103 2.00 23.11 7.14
CA ILE A 103 1.96 24.43 6.48
C ILE A 103 1.76 24.27 4.97
N LEU A 104 2.55 23.40 4.33
CA LEU A 104 2.46 23.17 2.90
C LEU A 104 1.08 22.61 2.51
N VAL A 105 0.57 21.62 3.23
CA VAL A 105 -0.77 21.07 2.96
C VAL A 105 -1.86 22.11 3.22
N ALA A 106 -1.73 22.93 4.28
CA ALA A 106 -2.73 23.95 4.59
C ALA A 106 -2.80 25.07 3.55
N ILE A 107 -1.68 25.40 2.89
CA ILE A 107 -1.61 26.46 1.87
C ILE A 107 -1.92 25.93 0.46
N PHE A 108 -1.33 24.79 0.09
CA PHE A 108 -1.33 24.31 -1.29
C PHE A 108 -2.40 23.28 -1.61
N LEU A 109 -2.99 22.61 -0.61
CA LEU A 109 -4.07 21.67 -0.88
C LEU A 109 -5.35 22.47 -1.17
N PRO A 110 -5.87 22.46 -2.41
CA PRO A 110 -7.07 23.20 -2.74
C PRO A 110 -8.22 22.71 -1.87
N ALA A 111 -8.91 23.65 -1.22
CA ALA A 111 -10.16 23.33 -0.55
C ALA A 111 -11.13 22.80 -1.62
N SER A 112 -11.66 21.58 -1.42
CA SER A 112 -12.74 21.04 -2.25
C SER A 112 -13.84 22.10 -2.42
N GLU A 113 -14.40 22.26 -3.61
CA GLU A 113 -15.43 23.27 -3.92
C GLU A 113 -16.61 23.26 -2.93
N GLN A 114 -16.87 22.13 -2.28
CA GLN A 114 -17.87 21.97 -1.23
C GLN A 114 -17.54 22.70 0.08
N SER A 115 -16.34 23.29 0.17
CA SER A 115 -15.79 24.04 1.31
C SER A 115 -15.65 25.54 1.02
N SER A 116 -15.96 26.03 -0.19
CA SER A 116 -15.59 27.37 -0.67
C SER A 116 -16.38 28.55 -0.06
N GLY A 117 -17.09 28.38 1.06
CA GLY A 117 -17.90 29.46 1.64
C GLY A 117 -17.99 29.52 3.16
N SER A 118 -17.31 28.65 3.91
CA SER A 118 -17.51 28.57 5.36
C SER A 118 -16.20 28.54 6.13
N SER A 119 -16.16 29.28 7.25
CA SER A 119 -15.08 29.24 8.24
C SER A 119 -14.72 27.79 8.61
N LEU A 120 -13.46 27.49 8.93
CA LEU A 120 -12.99 26.13 9.27
C LEU A 120 -13.82 25.46 10.39
N ILE A 121 -14.40 26.27 11.29
CA ILE A 121 -15.11 25.83 12.49
C ILE A 121 -16.45 25.11 12.16
N PRO A 122 -17.37 25.65 11.35
CA PRO A 122 -18.59 24.95 10.94
C PRO A 122 -18.36 23.69 10.08
N ILE A 123 -17.29 23.62 9.29
CA ILE A 123 -16.94 22.43 8.49
C ILE A 123 -16.47 21.28 9.38
N ILE A 124 -15.66 21.58 10.40
CA ILE A 124 -15.28 20.60 11.43
C ILE A 124 -16.53 20.10 12.13
N ARG A 125 -17.45 21.01 12.50
CA ARG A 125 -18.70 20.68 13.20
C ARG A 125 -19.68 19.85 12.35
N SER A 126 -19.75 20.08 11.04
CA SER A 126 -20.61 19.31 10.12
C SER A 126 -20.03 17.94 9.79
N LYS A 127 -18.70 17.80 9.65
CA LYS A 127 -18.03 16.49 9.54
C LYS A 127 -18.10 15.70 10.84
N LEU A 128 -18.03 16.37 12.01
CA LEU A 128 -18.32 15.80 13.33
C LEU A 128 -19.83 15.63 13.63
N SER A 129 -20.71 15.90 12.68
CA SER A 129 -22.15 15.75 12.89
C SER A 129 -22.52 14.29 13.17
N ARG A 130 -23.40 14.10 14.15
CA ARG A 130 -23.86 12.81 14.71
C ARG A 130 -24.29 11.79 13.65
N SER A 131 -24.72 12.25 12.47
CA SER A 131 -25.11 11.41 11.32
C SER A 131 -23.96 10.57 10.74
N ASN A 132 -22.73 11.11 10.69
CA ASN A 132 -21.57 10.36 10.18
C ASN A 132 -21.01 9.37 11.22
N TRP A 133 -21.20 9.64 12.50
CA TRP A 133 -20.72 8.80 13.60
C TRP A 133 -21.53 7.49 13.70
N VAL A 134 -22.80 7.53 13.31
CA VAL A 134 -23.68 6.34 13.30
C VAL A 134 -23.25 5.32 12.23
N ARG A 135 -22.47 5.74 11.22
CA ARG A 135 -21.95 4.85 10.18
C ARG A 135 -20.68 4.10 10.57
N ILE A 136 -20.01 4.52 11.64
CA ILE A 136 -18.75 3.92 12.06
C ILE A 136 -19.04 2.63 12.84
N ASP A 137 -18.41 1.54 12.40
CA ASP A 137 -18.45 0.28 13.13
C ASP A 137 -17.46 0.28 14.30
N TYR A 138 -17.87 0.86 15.42
CA TYR A 138 -17.06 0.91 16.64
C TYR A 138 -16.77 -0.48 17.21
N LEU A 139 -17.69 -1.44 17.07
CA LEU A 139 -17.53 -2.77 17.65
C LEU A 139 -16.55 -3.59 16.80
N GLY A 140 -16.68 -3.53 15.47
CA GLY A 140 -15.72 -4.13 14.55
C GLY A 140 -14.30 -3.59 14.75
N ILE A 141 -14.15 -2.26 14.84
CA ILE A 141 -12.86 -1.62 15.13
C ILE A 141 -12.30 -2.09 16.47
N PHE A 142 -13.11 -2.13 17.52
CA PHE A 142 -12.67 -2.57 18.84
C PHE A 142 -12.22 -4.03 18.86
N LEU A 143 -13.00 -4.93 18.24
CA LEU A 143 -12.68 -6.35 18.14
C LEU A 143 -11.39 -6.57 17.36
N LEU A 144 -11.25 -5.96 16.19
CA LEU A 144 -10.07 -6.08 15.34
C LEU A 144 -8.81 -5.55 16.02
N LEU A 145 -8.90 -4.35 16.61
CA LEU A 145 -7.76 -3.71 17.27
C LEU A 145 -7.33 -4.50 18.51
N SER A 146 -8.29 -4.94 19.34
CA SER A 146 -8.00 -5.75 20.52
C SER A 146 -7.40 -7.10 20.15
N ALA A 147 -7.96 -7.79 19.15
CA ALA A 147 -7.44 -9.07 18.66
C ALA A 147 -5.99 -8.94 18.16
N SER A 148 -5.71 -7.88 17.38
CA SER A 148 -4.38 -7.61 16.83
C SER A 148 -3.35 -7.30 17.93
N VAL A 149 -3.69 -6.45 18.90
CA VAL A 149 -2.78 -6.10 20.01
C VAL A 149 -2.48 -7.32 20.87
N LEU A 150 -3.49 -8.12 21.20
CA LEU A 150 -3.31 -9.33 22.01
C LEU A 150 -2.47 -10.39 21.28
N LEU A 151 -2.70 -10.58 19.98
CA LEU A 151 -1.93 -11.50 19.16
C LEU A 151 -0.45 -11.09 19.11
N VAL A 152 -0.17 -9.82 18.84
CA VAL A 152 1.21 -9.29 18.79
C VAL A 152 1.88 -9.46 20.16
N PHE A 153 1.20 -9.09 21.25
CA PHE A 153 1.74 -9.25 22.60
C PHE A 153 2.12 -10.71 22.91
N ALA A 154 1.25 -11.66 22.59
CA ALA A 154 1.53 -13.07 22.85
C ALA A 154 2.71 -13.61 22.02
N LEU A 155 2.86 -13.16 20.78
CA LEU A 155 3.96 -13.57 19.90
C LEU A 155 5.30 -12.90 20.26
N GLU A 156 5.27 -11.68 20.78
CA GLU A 156 6.48 -10.92 21.13
C GLU A 156 7.05 -11.33 22.49
N GLU A 157 6.19 -11.51 23.48
CA GLU A 157 6.58 -11.89 24.84
C GLU A 157 6.69 -13.42 25.02
N GLY A 158 6.13 -14.18 24.07
CA GLY A 158 6.20 -15.64 24.01
C GLY A 158 7.61 -16.13 23.70
N GLY A 159 8.18 -16.93 24.60
CA GLY A 159 9.54 -17.47 24.48
C GLY A 159 10.65 -16.48 24.86
N THR A 160 10.32 -15.23 25.17
CA THR A 160 11.27 -14.21 25.63
C THR A 160 11.11 -13.96 27.12
N ARG A 161 10.00 -13.36 27.54
CA ARG A 161 9.69 -13.06 28.95
C ARG A 161 8.87 -14.16 29.61
N TYR A 162 7.93 -14.75 28.86
CA TYR A 162 7.09 -15.84 29.33
C TYR A 162 7.36 -17.10 28.51
N PRO A 163 7.48 -18.28 29.13
CA PRO A 163 7.50 -19.54 28.39
C PRO A 163 6.24 -19.69 27.52
N TRP A 164 6.35 -20.35 26.38
CA TRP A 164 5.20 -20.62 25.50
C TRP A 164 4.07 -21.39 26.18
N ASP A 165 4.42 -22.24 27.15
CA ASP A 165 3.49 -23.03 27.96
C ASP A 165 2.91 -22.25 29.17
N SER A 166 3.23 -20.96 29.30
CA SER A 166 2.68 -20.13 30.35
C SER A 166 1.17 -19.91 30.13
N ALA A 167 0.41 -20.03 31.22
CA ALA A 167 -1.01 -19.70 31.22
C ALA A 167 -1.30 -18.29 30.68
N VAL A 168 -0.37 -17.34 30.86
CA VAL A 168 -0.49 -15.97 30.33
C VAL A 168 -0.49 -15.96 28.80
N VAL A 169 0.47 -16.65 28.17
CA VAL A 169 0.60 -16.67 26.70
C VAL A 169 -0.59 -17.41 26.08
N ILE A 170 -0.93 -18.58 26.62
CA ILE A 170 -2.05 -19.39 26.11
C ILE A 170 -3.37 -18.66 26.28
N SER A 171 -3.64 -18.05 27.44
CA SER A 171 -4.90 -17.32 27.65
C SER A 171 -5.02 -16.12 26.71
N ILE A 172 -3.96 -15.34 26.50
CA ILE A 172 -3.98 -14.20 25.59
C ILE A 172 -4.16 -14.63 24.13
N LEU A 173 -3.52 -15.72 23.70
CA LEU A 173 -3.73 -16.30 22.37
C LEU A 173 -5.19 -16.74 22.17
N VAL A 174 -5.77 -17.42 23.15
CA VAL A 174 -7.16 -17.86 23.09
C VAL A 174 -8.10 -16.65 23.03
N ILE A 175 -7.88 -15.61 23.84
CA ILE A 175 -8.69 -14.38 23.79
C ILE A 175 -8.54 -13.68 22.44
N ALA A 176 -7.33 -13.60 21.88
CA ALA A 176 -7.10 -13.02 20.56
C ALA A 176 -7.87 -13.77 19.47
N ILE A 177 -7.84 -15.12 19.49
CA ILE A 177 -8.60 -15.95 18.55
C ILE A 177 -10.11 -15.72 18.72
N VAL A 178 -10.62 -15.68 19.96
CA VAL A 178 -12.04 -15.42 20.24
C VAL A 178 -12.45 -14.05 19.68
N PHE A 179 -11.61 -13.02 19.82
CA PHE A 179 -11.90 -11.70 19.26
C PHE A 179 -11.80 -11.66 17.73
N PHE A 180 -10.86 -12.38 17.10
CA PHE A 180 -10.81 -12.50 15.64
C PHE A 180 -12.04 -13.23 15.07
N VAL A 181 -12.45 -14.33 15.71
CA VAL A 181 -13.65 -15.08 15.33
C VAL A 181 -14.89 -14.21 15.55
N GLY A 182 -14.97 -13.51 16.68
CA GLY A 182 -16.03 -12.55 16.97
C GLY A 182 -16.11 -11.42 15.97
N PHE A 183 -14.96 -10.88 15.54
CA PHE A 183 -14.86 -9.88 14.48
C PHE A 183 -15.42 -10.41 13.15
N GLY A 184 -15.03 -11.62 12.74
CA GLY A 184 -15.55 -12.23 11.52
C GLY A 184 -17.07 -12.43 11.53
N PHE A 185 -17.63 -12.91 12.64
CA PHE A 185 -19.08 -13.03 12.79
C PHE A 185 -19.79 -11.67 12.80
N TRP A 186 -19.19 -10.67 13.44
CA TRP A 186 -19.74 -9.32 13.51
C TRP A 186 -19.79 -8.66 12.13
N GLU A 187 -18.70 -8.73 11.34
CA GLU A 187 -18.66 -8.16 9.99
C GLU A 187 -19.68 -8.83 9.06
N VAL A 188 -19.83 -10.16 9.12
CA VAL A 188 -20.87 -10.88 8.35
C VAL A 188 -22.27 -10.45 8.79
N HIS A 189 -22.48 -10.26 10.09
CA HIS A 189 -23.75 -9.79 10.63
C HIS A 189 -24.08 -8.37 10.17
N VAL A 190 -23.11 -7.45 10.23
CA VAL A 190 -23.28 -6.05 9.81
C VAL A 190 -23.59 -5.97 8.31
N GLU A 191 -22.91 -6.77 7.48
CA GLU A 191 -23.14 -6.80 6.03
C GLU A 191 -24.55 -7.32 5.66
N HIS A 192 -25.05 -8.34 6.35
CA HIS A 192 -26.38 -8.90 6.09
C HIS A 192 -27.51 -8.14 6.78
N SER A 193 -27.20 -7.30 7.76
CA SER A 193 -28.17 -6.50 8.50
C SER A 193 -28.46 -5.19 7.76
N SER A 194 -29.68 -4.68 7.84
CA SER A 194 -30.05 -3.34 7.33
C SER A 194 -29.46 -2.20 8.18
N SER A 195 -28.34 -2.44 8.88
CA SER A 195 -27.67 -1.46 9.70
C SER A 195 -27.12 -0.33 8.82
N LYS A 196 -27.10 0.89 9.36
CA LYS A 196 -26.47 2.05 8.69
C LYS A 196 -24.94 2.05 8.85
N GLN A 197 -24.39 1.06 9.55
CA GLN A 197 -22.97 0.91 9.80
C GLN A 197 -22.28 0.35 8.57
N GLU A 198 -21.18 0.97 8.17
CA GLU A 198 -20.35 0.49 7.07
C GLU A 198 -19.33 -0.51 7.67
N PRO A 199 -19.29 -1.77 7.20
CA PRO A 199 -18.37 -2.79 7.71
C PRO A 199 -16.92 -2.33 7.55
N VAL A 200 -16.08 -2.63 8.55
CA VAL A 200 -14.65 -2.25 8.50
C VAL A 200 -13.95 -3.04 7.39
N PHE A 201 -14.35 -4.29 7.21
CA PHE A 201 -13.84 -5.17 6.18
C PHE A 201 -15.02 -5.92 5.55
N PRO A 202 -15.51 -5.49 4.36
CA PRO A 202 -16.65 -6.13 3.71
C PRO A 202 -16.31 -7.60 3.39
N PRO A 203 -17.00 -8.57 4.03
CA PRO A 203 -16.75 -10.00 3.79
C PRO A 203 -16.94 -10.40 2.33
N SER A 204 -17.84 -9.73 1.60
CA SER A 204 -18.04 -9.92 0.16
C SER A 204 -16.78 -9.77 -0.70
N ILE A 205 -15.75 -9.03 -0.25
CA ILE A 205 -14.46 -8.96 -0.96
C ILE A 205 -13.77 -10.33 -0.99
N CYS A 206 -13.99 -11.18 0.00
CA CYS A 206 -13.45 -12.52 0.06
C CYS A 206 -14.17 -13.53 -0.85
N ASP A 207 -15.37 -13.21 -1.34
CA ASP A 207 -16.10 -14.08 -2.28
C ASP A 207 -15.43 -14.12 -3.66
N ASP A 208 -14.78 -13.02 -4.05
CA ASP A 208 -13.93 -12.99 -5.22
C ASP A 208 -12.57 -13.64 -4.89
N ARG A 209 -12.33 -14.80 -5.51
CA ARG A 209 -11.08 -15.57 -5.40
C ARG A 209 -9.84 -14.72 -5.69
N ILE A 210 -9.94 -13.77 -6.63
CA ILE A 210 -8.82 -12.91 -7.01
C ILE A 210 -8.55 -11.88 -5.91
N CYS A 211 -9.59 -11.24 -5.38
CA CYS A 211 -9.48 -10.29 -4.27
C CYS A 211 -8.97 -10.97 -2.99
N SER A 212 -9.50 -12.15 -2.65
CA SER A 212 -9.03 -12.94 -1.51
C SER A 212 -7.55 -13.34 -1.66
N ALA A 213 -7.14 -13.81 -2.85
CA ALA A 213 -5.75 -14.15 -3.12
C ALA A 213 -4.82 -12.93 -3.04
N MET A 214 -5.26 -11.75 -3.50
CA MET A 214 -4.50 -10.51 -3.36
C MET A 214 -4.34 -10.10 -1.90
N LEU A 215 -5.42 -10.12 -1.11
CA LEU A 215 -5.39 -9.78 0.31
C LEU A 215 -4.44 -10.69 1.09
N LEU A 216 -4.53 -12.01 0.84
CA LEU A 216 -3.61 -13.00 1.41
C LEU A 216 -2.17 -12.70 1.01
N THR A 217 -1.93 -12.42 -0.28
CA THR A 217 -0.59 -12.08 -0.76
C THR A 217 -0.04 -10.83 -0.07
N THR A 218 -0.81 -9.75 0.03
CA THR A 218 -0.37 -8.52 0.73
C THR A 218 -0.08 -8.78 2.21
N CYS A 219 -0.92 -9.58 2.88
CA CYS A 219 -0.71 -9.96 4.27
C CYS A 219 0.65 -10.66 4.47
N PHE A 220 0.96 -11.65 3.62
CA PHE A 220 2.20 -12.42 3.71
C PHE A 220 3.44 -11.70 3.16
N VAL A 221 3.30 -10.72 2.28
CA VAL A 221 4.44 -9.93 1.76
C VAL A 221 4.98 -8.96 2.82
N GLY A 222 4.12 -8.37 3.64
CA GLY A 222 4.54 -7.39 4.66
C GLY A 222 5.26 -8.01 5.85
N PHE A 223 4.78 -9.17 6.33
CA PHE A 223 5.30 -9.86 7.50
C PHE A 223 6.82 -10.13 7.49
N PRO A 224 7.40 -10.80 6.47
CA PRO A 224 8.83 -11.09 6.44
C PRO A 224 9.67 -9.81 6.30
N PHE A 225 9.18 -8.84 5.54
CA PHE A 225 9.89 -7.56 5.36
C PHE A 225 10.07 -6.82 6.68
N VAL A 226 8.98 -6.61 7.44
CA VAL A 226 9.04 -5.94 8.75
C VAL A 226 9.90 -6.74 9.73
N SER A 227 9.76 -8.07 9.73
CA SER A 227 10.57 -8.96 10.58
C SER A 227 12.07 -8.79 10.30
N MET A 228 12.48 -8.71 9.04
CA MET A 228 13.88 -8.51 8.66
C MET A 228 14.39 -7.11 8.98
N VAL A 229 13.56 -6.08 8.82
CA VAL A 229 13.91 -4.69 9.18
C VAL A 229 14.32 -4.57 10.64
N VAL A 230 13.70 -5.34 11.53
CA VAL A 230 14.05 -5.38 12.96
C VAL A 230 15.23 -6.32 13.24
N ASN A 231 15.20 -7.54 12.68
CA ASN A 231 16.18 -8.57 13.01
C ASN A 231 17.59 -8.28 12.48
N ILE A 232 17.75 -7.68 11.30
CA ILE A 232 19.06 -7.36 10.73
C ILE A 232 19.87 -6.41 11.65
N PRO A 233 19.37 -5.22 12.01
CA PRO A 233 20.13 -4.31 12.86
C PRO A 233 20.27 -4.85 14.29
N GLN A 234 19.30 -5.62 14.79
CA GLN A 234 19.40 -6.28 16.08
C GLN A 234 20.51 -7.33 16.09
N ARG A 235 20.60 -8.18 15.06
CA ARG A 235 21.68 -9.15 14.89
C ARG A 235 23.04 -8.45 14.74
N ALA A 236 23.11 -7.38 13.96
CA ALA A 236 24.34 -6.63 13.77
C ALA A 236 24.89 -6.07 15.10
N GLN A 237 24.02 -5.57 15.97
CA GLN A 237 24.42 -5.04 17.28
C GLN A 237 24.69 -6.15 18.29
N ALA A 238 23.77 -7.12 18.43
CA ALA A 238 23.81 -8.12 19.49
C ALA A 238 24.83 -9.25 19.23
N VAL A 239 25.03 -9.64 17.96
CA VAL A 239 25.90 -10.77 17.58
C VAL A 239 27.25 -10.28 17.08
N TYR A 240 27.26 -9.30 16.18
CA TYR A 240 28.51 -8.79 15.59
C TYR A 240 29.16 -7.67 16.39
N GLY A 241 28.50 -7.14 17.42
CA GLY A 241 29.01 -6.04 18.24
C GLY A 241 29.20 -4.74 17.46
N MET A 242 28.50 -4.57 16.34
CA MET A 242 28.59 -3.37 15.51
C MET A 242 27.97 -2.15 16.20
N SER A 243 28.46 -0.96 15.87
CA SER A 243 27.84 0.27 16.35
C SER A 243 26.44 0.48 15.74
N PRO A 244 25.57 1.29 16.35
CA PRO A 244 24.24 1.59 15.80
C PRO A 244 24.28 2.18 14.38
N SER A 245 25.29 3.00 14.04
CA SER A 245 25.44 3.52 12.68
C SER A 245 25.81 2.42 11.68
N GLN A 246 26.71 1.51 12.05
CA GLN A 246 27.08 0.37 11.21
C GLN A 246 25.91 -0.59 11.00
N ALA A 247 25.11 -0.83 12.05
CA ALA A 247 23.88 -1.61 11.95
C ALA A 247 22.85 -0.94 11.02
N GLY A 248 22.70 0.38 11.09
CA GLY A 248 21.87 1.14 10.14
C GLY A 248 22.35 1.01 8.69
N ILE A 249 23.67 1.09 8.48
CA ILE A 249 24.29 0.91 7.14
C ILE A 249 24.08 -0.52 6.63
N SER A 250 24.11 -1.52 7.51
CA SER A 250 23.88 -2.92 7.12
C SER A 250 22.48 -3.15 6.55
N LEU A 251 21.49 -2.30 6.88
CA LEU A 251 20.13 -2.42 6.36
C LEU A 251 19.96 -1.85 4.94
N LEU A 252 20.93 -1.07 4.46
CA LEU A 252 20.82 -0.32 3.20
C LEU A 252 20.59 -1.17 1.95
N PRO A 253 21.24 -2.32 1.75
CA PRO A 253 21.03 -3.11 0.54
C PRO A 253 19.57 -3.49 0.34
N MET A 254 18.90 -3.86 1.43
CA MET A 254 17.48 -4.21 1.47
C MET A 254 16.57 -3.00 1.20
N MET A 255 16.89 -1.85 1.80
CA MET A 255 16.12 -0.60 1.64
C MET A 255 16.33 0.07 0.28
N LEU A 256 17.45 -0.18 -0.40
CA LEU A 256 17.74 0.34 -1.74
C LEU A 256 17.21 -0.58 -2.83
N SER A 257 17.28 -1.89 -2.64
CA SER A 257 16.82 -2.84 -3.64
C SER A 257 15.30 -2.89 -3.74
N SER A 258 14.57 -2.70 -2.63
CA SER A 258 13.11 -2.79 -2.64
C SER A 258 12.41 -1.69 -3.45
N PRO A 259 12.83 -0.42 -3.40
CA PRO A 259 12.16 0.59 -4.19
C PRO A 259 12.62 0.56 -5.66
N ALA A 260 13.86 0.15 -5.94
CA ALA A 260 14.32 -0.12 -7.30
C ALA A 260 13.48 -1.25 -7.94
N ALA A 261 13.22 -2.32 -7.19
CA ALA A 261 12.36 -3.41 -7.61
C ALA A 261 10.88 -3.00 -7.75
N THR A 262 10.40 -2.06 -6.93
CA THR A 262 9.07 -1.45 -7.06
C THR A 262 8.91 -0.77 -8.42
N VAL A 263 9.89 0.06 -8.83
CA VAL A 263 9.89 0.71 -10.15
C VAL A 263 9.94 -0.32 -11.27
N LEU A 264 10.79 -1.36 -11.12
CA LEU A 264 10.87 -2.45 -12.09
C LEU A 264 9.52 -3.18 -12.22
N SER A 265 8.84 -3.48 -11.12
CA SER A 265 7.52 -4.12 -11.11
C SER A 265 6.47 -3.32 -11.87
N GLY A 266 6.45 -2.00 -11.66
CA GLY A 266 5.57 -1.09 -12.39
C GLY A 266 5.87 -1.09 -13.90
N TYR A 267 7.15 -1.08 -14.28
CA TYR A 267 7.56 -1.17 -15.68
C TYR A 267 7.19 -2.51 -16.32
N LEU A 268 7.41 -3.63 -15.63
CA LEU A 268 7.09 -4.96 -16.13
C LEU A 268 5.59 -5.13 -16.38
N THR A 269 4.77 -4.63 -15.45
CA THR A 269 3.31 -4.74 -15.52
C THR A 269 2.71 -3.74 -16.53
N GLY A 270 3.19 -2.50 -16.55
CA GLY A 270 2.65 -1.44 -17.40
C GLY A 270 3.19 -1.45 -18.83
N ASN A 271 4.52 -1.34 -18.99
CA ASN A 271 5.16 -1.17 -20.30
C ASN A 271 5.39 -2.50 -21.00
N ALA A 272 5.94 -3.48 -20.28
CA ALA A 272 6.23 -4.80 -20.85
C ALA A 272 4.98 -5.69 -20.96
N LYS A 273 3.85 -5.26 -20.38
CA LYS A 273 2.55 -5.95 -20.39
C LYS A 273 2.64 -7.39 -19.90
N ILE A 274 3.55 -7.66 -18.96
CA ILE A 274 3.69 -8.98 -18.35
C ILE A 274 2.50 -9.18 -17.41
N PRO A 275 1.80 -10.34 -17.46
CA PRO A 275 0.71 -10.60 -16.55
C PRO A 275 1.14 -10.49 -15.07
N PRO A 276 0.40 -9.75 -14.22
CA PRO A 276 0.73 -9.50 -12.80
C PRO A 276 1.03 -10.76 -11.96
N VAL A 277 0.48 -11.91 -12.37
CA VAL A 277 0.69 -13.19 -11.69
C VAL A 277 2.18 -13.60 -11.69
N TYR A 278 2.91 -13.38 -12.79
CA TYR A 278 4.32 -13.80 -12.87
C TYR A 278 5.23 -13.00 -11.93
N PRO A 279 5.20 -11.64 -11.90
CA PRO A 279 5.96 -10.87 -10.93
C PRO A 279 5.63 -11.22 -9.48
N ILE A 280 4.38 -11.53 -9.15
CA ILE A 280 3.97 -11.93 -7.80
C ILE A 280 4.61 -13.27 -7.39
N ILE A 281 4.62 -14.27 -8.27
CA ILE A 281 5.25 -15.56 -7.98
C ILE A 281 6.76 -15.40 -7.81
N VAL A 282 7.41 -14.62 -8.69
CA VAL A 282 8.84 -14.33 -8.59
C VAL A 282 9.15 -13.57 -7.30
N ALA A 283 8.33 -12.59 -6.94
CA ALA A 283 8.44 -11.83 -5.70
C ALA A 283 8.39 -12.74 -4.46
N ALA A 284 7.39 -13.63 -4.41
CA ALA A 284 7.24 -14.58 -3.31
C ALA A 284 8.43 -15.55 -3.23
N ALA A 285 8.87 -16.10 -4.37
CA ALA A 285 10.03 -16.99 -4.43
C ALA A 285 11.31 -16.29 -3.92
N LEU A 286 11.55 -15.05 -4.35
CA LEU A 286 12.71 -14.27 -3.91
C LEU A 286 12.66 -13.94 -2.42
N GLN A 287 11.48 -13.63 -1.86
CA GLN A 287 11.35 -13.41 -0.41
C GLN A 287 11.62 -14.68 0.39
N VAL A 288 11.04 -15.83 -0.02
CA VAL A 288 11.27 -17.12 0.64
C VAL A 288 12.75 -17.50 0.57
N LEU A 289 13.38 -17.33 -0.59
CA LEU A 289 14.82 -17.57 -0.76
C LEU A 289 15.65 -16.61 0.10
N GLY A 290 15.34 -15.32 0.12
CA GLY A 290 16.06 -14.33 0.91
C GLY A 290 16.00 -14.63 2.41
N VAL A 291 14.80 -14.88 2.95
CA VAL A 291 14.61 -15.23 4.35
C VAL A 291 15.24 -16.60 4.67
N GLY A 292 15.03 -17.61 3.81
CA GLY A 292 15.59 -18.95 3.99
C GLY A 292 17.12 -18.96 3.99
N LEU A 293 17.75 -18.19 3.11
CA LEU A 293 19.20 -18.03 3.08
C LEU A 293 19.72 -17.29 4.33
N MET A 294 18.98 -16.31 4.84
CA MET A 294 19.33 -15.61 6.08
C MET A 294 19.31 -16.53 7.31
N CYS A 295 18.43 -17.54 7.32
CA CYS A 295 18.42 -18.59 8.34
C CYS A 295 19.66 -19.51 8.27
N SER A 296 20.34 -19.60 7.13
CA SER A 296 21.55 -20.43 6.99
C SER A 296 22.82 -19.75 7.50
N LEU A 297 22.76 -18.45 7.82
CA LEU A 297 23.92 -17.70 8.30
C LEU A 297 24.41 -18.20 9.67
N PRO A 298 25.73 -18.44 9.84
CA PRO A 298 26.29 -18.96 11.08
C PRO A 298 25.93 -18.11 12.32
N THR A 299 25.55 -18.77 13.40
CA THR A 299 25.23 -18.14 14.69
C THR A 299 26.49 -17.90 15.54
N ALA A 300 27.56 -18.66 15.31
CA ALA A 300 28.81 -18.58 16.08
C ALA A 300 29.82 -17.55 15.55
N SER A 301 29.57 -16.95 14.37
CA SER A 301 30.49 -15.97 13.79
C SER A 301 30.25 -14.58 14.38
N THR A 302 31.30 -13.98 14.94
CA THR A 302 31.31 -12.58 15.40
C THR A 302 31.50 -11.58 14.26
N LYS A 303 31.80 -12.04 13.05
CA LYS A 303 31.93 -11.20 11.85
C LYS A 303 30.75 -11.42 10.91
N MET A 304 30.24 -10.32 10.37
CA MET A 304 29.19 -10.32 9.37
C MET A 304 29.69 -10.96 8.06
N PRO A 305 29.06 -12.03 7.57
CA PRO A 305 29.43 -12.63 6.29
C PRO A 305 29.03 -11.75 5.11
N ASN A 306 29.89 -11.62 4.09
CA ASN A 306 29.58 -10.84 2.88
C ASN A 306 28.33 -11.35 2.14
N ALA A 307 28.00 -12.64 2.30
CA ALA A 307 26.81 -13.24 1.72
C ALA A 307 25.49 -12.63 2.26
N GLN A 308 25.51 -12.09 3.49
CA GLN A 308 24.34 -11.46 4.11
C GLN A 308 23.81 -10.30 3.25
N TYR A 309 24.69 -9.47 2.70
CA TYR A 309 24.31 -8.37 1.81
C TYR A 309 23.58 -8.86 0.55
N GLY A 310 23.99 -10.01 0.00
CA GLY A 310 23.32 -10.62 -1.16
C GLY A 310 21.91 -11.11 -0.81
N TYR A 311 21.74 -11.69 0.39
CA TYR A 311 20.44 -12.17 0.86
C TYR A 311 19.46 -11.03 1.15
N GLU A 312 19.97 -9.92 1.69
CA GLU A 312 19.23 -8.67 1.89
C GLU A 312 18.74 -8.07 0.56
N VAL A 313 19.58 -8.06 -0.47
CA VAL A 313 19.18 -7.61 -1.81
C VAL A 313 18.09 -8.50 -2.38
N LEU A 314 18.23 -9.83 -2.31
CA LEU A 314 17.21 -10.77 -2.80
C LEU A 314 15.86 -10.55 -2.12
N MET A 315 15.86 -10.42 -0.80
CA MET A 315 14.62 -10.17 -0.06
C MET A 315 14.02 -8.81 -0.45
N GLY A 316 14.83 -7.75 -0.48
CA GLY A 316 14.34 -6.42 -0.85
C GLY A 316 13.75 -6.39 -2.26
N ILE A 317 14.37 -7.07 -3.24
CA ILE A 317 13.79 -7.21 -4.59
C ILE A 317 12.45 -7.94 -4.53
N GLY A 318 12.37 -9.05 -3.78
CA GLY A 318 11.14 -9.81 -3.63
C GLY A 318 10.01 -8.99 -2.99
N PHE A 319 10.31 -8.18 -1.97
CA PHE A 319 9.32 -7.28 -1.36
C PHE A 319 8.85 -6.19 -2.33
N GLY A 320 9.80 -5.51 -2.98
CA GLY A 320 9.50 -4.42 -3.91
C GLY A 320 8.68 -4.84 -5.12
N LEU A 321 9.02 -6.00 -5.70
CA LEU A 321 8.25 -6.58 -6.80
C LEU A 321 6.81 -6.85 -6.35
N GLY A 322 6.62 -7.53 -5.22
CA GLY A 322 5.31 -7.95 -4.73
C GLY A 322 4.39 -6.80 -4.35
N LEU A 323 4.90 -5.82 -3.59
CA LEU A 323 4.09 -4.70 -3.09
C LEU A 323 3.42 -3.92 -4.23
N THR A 324 4.18 -3.60 -5.27
CA THR A 324 3.71 -2.75 -6.38
C THR A 324 2.75 -3.50 -7.31
N THR A 325 3.02 -4.78 -7.57
CA THR A 325 2.17 -5.58 -8.46
C THR A 325 0.77 -5.72 -7.87
N VAL A 326 0.65 -5.93 -6.55
CA VAL A 326 -0.66 -6.03 -5.90
C VAL A 326 -1.41 -4.70 -5.92
N LEU A 327 -0.74 -3.59 -5.62
CA LEU A 327 -1.36 -2.26 -5.66
C LEU A 327 -1.85 -1.87 -7.06
N THR A 328 -1.08 -2.22 -8.10
CA THR A 328 -1.45 -1.94 -9.49
C THR A 328 -2.62 -2.83 -9.92
N PHE A 329 -2.61 -4.10 -9.53
CA PHE A 329 -3.63 -5.06 -9.93
C PHE A 329 -4.99 -4.79 -9.27
N ALA A 330 -5.00 -4.35 -8.00
CA ALA A 330 -6.21 -3.90 -7.31
C ALA A 330 -6.91 -2.74 -8.04
N ARG A 331 -6.13 -1.77 -8.57
CA ARG A 331 -6.67 -0.66 -9.37
C ARG A 331 -7.23 -1.10 -10.72
N ILE A 332 -6.60 -2.07 -11.37
CA ILE A 332 -7.11 -2.62 -12.63
C ILE A 332 -8.46 -3.31 -12.38
N LEU A 333 -8.59 -4.08 -11.30
CA LEU A 333 -9.86 -4.70 -10.90
C LEU A 333 -10.94 -3.66 -10.58
N GLU A 334 -10.58 -2.57 -9.89
CA GLU A 334 -11.49 -1.46 -9.62
C GLU A 334 -11.99 -0.80 -10.91
N ILE A 335 -11.11 -0.56 -11.89
CA ILE A 335 -11.50 0.01 -13.19
C ILE A 335 -12.40 -0.96 -13.98
N LEU A 336 -12.10 -2.26 -13.96
CA LEU A 336 -12.91 -3.26 -14.65
C LEU A 336 -14.30 -3.40 -14.02
N THR A 337 -14.38 -3.34 -12.69
CA THR A 337 -15.65 -3.39 -11.96
C THR A 337 -16.45 -2.09 -12.11
N SER A 338 -15.81 -0.92 -12.10
CA SER A 338 -16.47 0.37 -12.32
C SER A 338 -16.96 0.53 -13.77
N SER A 339 -16.15 0.13 -14.75
CA SER A 339 -16.53 0.17 -16.16
C SER A 339 -17.71 -0.76 -16.46
N SER A 340 -17.85 -1.88 -15.74
CA SER A 340 -19.02 -2.76 -15.86
C SER A 340 -20.31 -2.16 -15.28
N ARG A 341 -20.17 -1.22 -14.34
CA ARG A 341 -21.27 -0.50 -13.68
C ARG A 341 -21.79 0.66 -14.53
N ASP A 342 -20.89 1.39 -15.19
CA ASP A 342 -21.26 2.55 -16.04
C ASP A 342 -21.88 2.15 -17.39
N ASP A 343 -21.64 0.93 -17.89
CA ASP A 343 -22.18 0.45 -19.18
C ASP A 343 -23.66 0.00 -19.11
N GLY A 344 -24.38 0.33 -18.02
CA GLY A 344 -25.84 0.34 -17.94
C GLY A 344 -26.56 -0.99 -18.20
N ARG A 345 -25.90 -2.14 -18.05
CA ARG A 345 -26.45 -3.43 -18.52
C ARG A 345 -26.86 -4.43 -17.45
N LEU A 346 -26.76 -4.12 -16.16
CA LEU A 346 -27.20 -5.02 -15.09
C LEU A 346 -27.80 -4.24 -13.90
N ASP A 347 -28.88 -3.52 -14.14
CA ASP A 347 -29.93 -3.34 -13.12
C ASP A 347 -30.84 -4.57 -13.18
N THR A 348 -30.38 -5.69 -12.61
CA THR A 348 -31.25 -6.79 -12.18
C THR A 348 -30.47 -7.68 -11.24
N ASP A 349 -31.18 -8.14 -10.21
CA ASP A 349 -30.79 -8.93 -9.04
C ASP A 349 -30.16 -10.30 -9.35
N GLN A 350 -29.14 -10.33 -10.22
CA GLN A 350 -28.37 -11.53 -10.56
C GLN A 350 -26.88 -11.21 -10.47
N SER A 351 -26.21 -11.80 -9.48
CA SER A 351 -24.76 -11.87 -9.39
C SER A 351 -24.14 -12.20 -10.76
N PRO A 352 -23.13 -11.47 -11.24
CA PRO A 352 -22.60 -11.66 -12.57
C PRO A 352 -22.03 -13.06 -12.72
N GLY A 353 -22.64 -13.87 -13.61
CA GLY A 353 -22.16 -15.20 -13.94
C GLY A 353 -20.77 -15.15 -14.58
N TRP A 354 -19.84 -15.94 -14.04
CA TRP A 354 -18.44 -16.12 -14.46
C TRP A 354 -18.20 -16.23 -15.98
N HIS A 355 -19.20 -16.67 -16.74
CA HIS A 355 -19.12 -16.72 -18.19
C HIS A 355 -18.96 -15.35 -18.84
N SER A 356 -19.47 -14.26 -18.28
CA SER A 356 -19.34 -12.92 -18.88
C SER A 356 -17.90 -12.39 -18.79
N ILE A 357 -17.25 -12.53 -17.63
CA ILE A 357 -15.86 -12.06 -17.40
C ILE A 357 -14.87 -12.89 -18.21
N ALA A 358 -15.03 -14.22 -18.24
CA ALA A 358 -14.19 -15.09 -19.06
C ALA A 358 -14.36 -14.79 -20.56
N SER A 359 -15.58 -14.48 -21.01
CA SER A 359 -15.85 -14.08 -22.40
C SER A 359 -15.21 -12.73 -22.75
N TYR A 360 -15.23 -11.77 -21.83
CA TYR A 360 -14.58 -10.47 -22.00
C TYR A 360 -13.05 -10.58 -22.00
N MET A 361 -12.47 -11.43 -21.16
CA MET A 361 -11.04 -11.72 -21.18
C MET A 361 -10.65 -12.46 -22.47
N LEU A 362 -11.44 -13.43 -22.94
CA LEU A 362 -11.24 -14.09 -24.23
C LEU A 362 -11.35 -13.11 -25.39
N TRP A 363 -12.29 -12.17 -25.34
CA TRP A 363 -12.43 -11.11 -26.34
C TRP A 363 -11.22 -10.16 -26.34
N LEU A 364 -10.76 -9.69 -25.18
CA LEU A 364 -9.54 -8.89 -25.06
C LEU A 364 -8.29 -9.63 -25.54
N LEU A 365 -8.21 -10.93 -25.28
CA LEU A 365 -7.11 -11.78 -25.74
C LEU A 365 -7.19 -12.00 -27.27
N GLN A 366 -8.39 -12.15 -27.83
CA GLN A 366 -8.63 -12.23 -29.28
C GLN A 366 -8.37 -10.91 -30.00
N ASP A 367 -8.73 -9.78 -29.39
CA ASP A 367 -8.49 -8.43 -29.91
C ASP A 367 -6.99 -8.09 -29.87
N TRP A 368 -6.34 -8.43 -28.76
CA TRP A 368 -4.88 -8.35 -28.63
C TRP A 368 -4.17 -9.22 -29.66
N LEU A 369 -4.60 -10.48 -29.85
CA LEU A 369 -4.07 -11.35 -30.90
C LEU A 369 -4.29 -10.78 -32.30
N ARG A 370 -5.46 -10.17 -32.56
CA ARG A 370 -5.74 -9.50 -33.84
C ARG A 370 -4.78 -8.34 -34.08
N HIS A 371 -4.61 -7.44 -33.13
CA HIS A 371 -3.73 -6.29 -33.29
C HIS A 371 -2.23 -6.65 -33.33
N TYR A 372 -1.81 -7.67 -32.58
CA TYR A 372 -0.40 -8.03 -32.48
C TYR A 372 0.06 -8.98 -33.60
N VAL A 373 -0.81 -9.90 -34.05
CA VAL A 373 -0.47 -10.88 -35.11
C VAL A 373 -0.76 -10.33 -36.51
N TYR A 374 -1.91 -9.66 -36.74
CA TYR A 374 -2.20 -9.09 -38.06
C TYR A 374 -1.47 -7.75 -38.30
N GLY A 375 -1.32 -6.91 -37.27
CA GLY A 375 -0.57 -5.65 -37.39
C GLY A 375 0.92 -5.83 -37.73
N ARG A 376 1.48 -7.02 -37.43
CA ARG A 376 2.87 -7.37 -37.79
C ARG A 376 3.00 -7.83 -39.26
N LYS A 377 2.01 -8.57 -39.78
CA LYS A 377 1.97 -8.99 -41.19
C LYS A 377 1.83 -7.82 -42.17
N ASP A 378 1.05 -6.80 -41.81
CA ASP A 378 0.88 -5.62 -42.67
C ASP A 378 2.11 -4.70 -42.67
N ARG A 379 2.85 -4.62 -41.54
CA ARG A 379 4.14 -3.92 -41.48
C ARG A 379 5.25 -4.65 -42.24
N GLU A 380 5.26 -5.98 -42.21
CA GLU A 380 6.24 -6.79 -42.96
C GLU A 380 5.96 -6.82 -44.47
N LYS A 381 4.69 -6.77 -44.90
CA LYS A 381 4.35 -6.57 -46.33
C LYS A 381 4.71 -5.18 -46.84
N ARG A 382 4.42 -4.13 -46.05
CA ARG A 382 4.71 -2.74 -46.41
C ARG A 382 6.22 -2.41 -46.47
N ASN A 383 7.06 -3.17 -45.77
CA ASN A 383 8.52 -3.04 -45.87
C ASN A 383 9.15 -3.90 -46.98
N ARG A 384 8.41 -4.83 -47.60
CA ARG A 384 8.90 -5.62 -48.75
C ARG A 384 8.58 -4.97 -50.09
N ASP A 385 7.44 -4.32 -50.21
CA ASP A 385 7.06 -3.59 -51.43
C ASP A 385 7.45 -2.12 -51.30
N GLY A 386 8.74 -1.84 -51.48
CA GLY A 386 9.25 -0.49 -51.64
C GLY A 386 9.00 0.01 -53.06
N THR A 387 7.91 0.73 -53.29
CA THR A 387 7.74 1.57 -54.49
C THR A 387 6.88 2.80 -54.20
N ASP A 388 7.40 3.93 -54.67
CA ASP A 388 6.74 5.22 -54.84
C ASP A 388 5.33 5.09 -55.44
N ASP A 389 4.35 5.78 -54.87
CA ASP A 389 3.28 6.33 -55.69
C ASP A 389 2.53 7.48 -54.98
N GLN A 390 2.70 8.69 -55.53
CA GLN A 390 2.04 9.94 -55.14
C GLN A 390 0.55 10.02 -55.53
N GLY A 391 -0.12 8.90 -55.81
CA GLY A 391 -1.47 8.85 -56.37
C GLY A 391 -2.64 8.63 -55.39
N SER A 392 -2.41 8.27 -54.12
CA SER A 392 -3.51 7.80 -53.24
C SER A 392 -4.12 8.85 -52.28
N LEU A 393 -3.73 10.12 -52.40
CA LEU A 393 -4.24 11.22 -51.56
C LEU A 393 -5.67 11.69 -51.88
N ARG A 394 -6.42 10.99 -52.76
CA ARG A 394 -7.78 11.40 -53.17
C ARG A 394 -8.91 10.41 -52.89
N VAL A 395 -8.66 9.26 -52.25
CA VAL A 395 -9.73 8.28 -51.94
C VAL A 395 -9.99 8.10 -50.43
N SER A 396 -9.11 8.58 -49.56
CA SER A 396 -9.32 8.53 -48.09
C SER A 396 -10.06 9.74 -47.50
N GLN A 397 -10.49 10.71 -48.31
CA GLN A 397 -11.35 11.83 -47.89
C GLN A 397 -12.85 11.56 -48.03
N GLN A 398 -13.27 10.37 -48.47
CA GLN A 398 -14.68 10.05 -48.71
C GLN A 398 -15.30 9.06 -47.70
N ILE A 399 -14.57 8.69 -46.64
CA ILE A 399 -15.11 7.90 -45.49
C ILE A 399 -14.88 8.68 -44.18
N ALA A 400 -14.94 10.01 -44.24
CA ALA A 400 -14.96 10.90 -43.09
C ALA A 400 -16.33 11.59 -42.99
N GLY A 401 -17.37 10.81 -42.67
CA GLY A 401 -18.69 11.30 -42.26
C GLY A 401 -18.91 11.01 -40.78
N LYS A 402 -18.69 12.02 -39.92
CA LYS A 402 -19.29 12.16 -38.57
C LYS A 402 -20.83 12.28 -38.70
N PRO A 403 -21.69 12.20 -37.64
CA PRO A 403 -21.48 12.58 -36.22
C PRO A 403 -22.06 11.56 -35.21
N GLU A 404 -21.94 11.65 -33.89
CA GLU A 404 -22.54 12.58 -32.90
C GLU A 404 -22.17 12.04 -31.48
N TRP A 405 -22.39 12.82 -30.41
CA TRP A 405 -22.00 12.59 -28.98
C TRP A 405 -20.63 13.13 -28.52
N LEU A 406 -20.45 14.44 -28.66
CA LEU A 406 -19.62 15.26 -27.77
C LEU A 406 -20.24 16.66 -27.72
N SER A 407 -21.21 16.85 -26.81
CA SER A 407 -21.64 18.16 -26.31
C SER A 407 -22.54 17.95 -25.10
N TYR A 408 -21.97 18.07 -23.90
CA TYR A 408 -22.71 18.39 -22.68
C TYR A 408 -21.88 19.42 -21.91
N HIS A 409 -21.84 20.63 -22.47
CA HIS A 409 -21.51 21.87 -21.76
C HIS A 409 -22.53 22.90 -22.25
N GLU A 410 -23.27 23.49 -21.29
CA GLU A 410 -24.35 24.48 -21.44
C GLU A 410 -25.64 23.85 -22.02
N ILE A 411 -26.83 23.91 -21.41
CA ILE A 411 -27.61 25.01 -20.82
C ILE A 411 -28.63 24.32 -19.86
N VAL A 412 -28.78 24.65 -18.58
CA VAL A 412 -29.75 25.63 -18.02
C VAL A 412 -29.63 25.57 -16.49
N HIS A 413 -29.33 26.73 -15.89
CA HIS A 413 -29.75 27.27 -14.58
C HIS A 413 -29.67 26.46 -13.28
#